data_AF-A0AAC9BUQ7-F1
#
_entry.id   AF-A0AAC9BUQ7-F1
#
_cell.length_a   1.000
_cell.length_b   1.000
_cell.length_c   1.000
_cell.angle_alpha   90.00
_cell.angle_beta   90.00
_cell.angle_gamma   90.00
#
_symmetry.space_group_name_H-M   'P 1'
#
loop_
_entity.id
_entity.type
_entity.pdbx_description
1 polymer ?
#
loop_
_entity_poly.entity_id
_entity_poly.type
_entity_poly.pdbx_seq_one_letter_code
_entity_poly.pdbx_strand_id
1 'polypeptide(L)'
;MRTSTINNISQRFTWLKGILAGEIVASESHKQKLSDMRTFCELEVSGLFGRVSYNTLKTSCLRNAIPGVRFDETTQWDHIIELRKRIYEVYSKPKPSAKDISKPNEKVRIDAAFNQAQLSSIAYLEMFRFLRGILESENNLPEAMKQQISNFLYESSQKFETITSFDPAPHKKWSIIKGGRTDG
;
A
#
# COMPACT_ATOMS: atom_id res chain seq x y z
N MET A 1 35.22 8.00 19.54
CA MET A 1 35.48 8.79 18.30
C MET A 1 34.55 9.98 18.27
N ARG A 2 35.06 11.21 18.12
CA ARG A 2 34.21 12.40 17.90
C ARG A 2 33.68 12.35 16.47
N THR A 3 32.44 11.92 16.31
CA THR A 3 31.69 12.08 15.07
C THR A 3 31.52 13.58 14.83
N SER A 4 31.99 14.12 13.70
CA SER A 4 31.71 15.51 13.33
C SER A 4 30.19 15.73 13.31
N THR A 5 29.73 16.94 13.65
CA THR A 5 28.29 17.26 13.69
C THR A 5 27.61 16.90 12.37
N ILE A 6 28.26 17.15 11.24
CA ILE A 6 27.74 16.80 9.91
C ILE A 6 27.63 15.29 9.74
N ASN A 7 28.64 14.51 10.17
CA ASN A 7 28.57 13.04 10.10
C ASN A 7 27.45 12.50 11.00
N ASN A 8 27.30 13.03 12.22
CA ASN A 8 26.19 12.65 13.12
C ASN A 8 24.82 12.85 12.44
N ILE A 9 24.63 13.99 11.78
CA ILE A 9 23.38 14.31 11.07
C ILE A 9 23.19 13.41 9.85
N SER A 10 24.23 13.18 9.05
CA SER A 10 24.21 12.24 7.93
C SER A 10 23.81 10.82 8.37
N GLN A 11 24.36 10.35 9.49
CA GLN A 11 24.03 9.05 10.06
C GLN A 11 22.58 9.00 10.56
N ARG A 12 22.03 10.09 11.09
CA ARG A 12 20.61 10.18 11.45
C ARG A 12 19.69 10.02 10.23
N PHE A 13 20.00 10.70 9.11
CA PHE A 13 19.23 10.51 7.87
C PHE A 13 19.31 9.07 7.37
N THR A 14 20.51 8.51 7.37
CA THR A 14 20.74 7.12 6.93
C THR A 14 19.93 6.14 7.78
N TRP A 15 19.94 6.32 9.10
CA TRP A 15 19.19 5.49 10.03
C TRP A 15 17.67 5.61 9.85
N LEU A 16 17.13 6.83 9.69
CA LEU A 16 15.71 7.03 9.42
C LEU A 16 15.28 6.37 8.10
N LYS A 17 16.10 6.48 7.05
CA LYS A 17 15.86 5.82 5.76
C LYS A 17 15.91 4.29 5.89
N GLY A 18 16.88 3.75 6.61
CA GLY A 18 17.00 2.31 6.87
C GLY A 18 15.81 1.74 7.65
N ILE A 19 15.23 2.51 8.57
CA ILE A 19 13.98 2.12 9.25
C ILE A 19 12.81 2.07 8.26
N LEU A 20 12.65 3.09 7.42
CA LEU A 20 11.57 3.13 6.42
C LEU A 20 11.71 2.02 5.38
N ALA A 21 12.93 1.65 5.01
CA ALA A 21 13.23 0.53 4.11
C ALA A 21 13.02 -0.84 4.77
N GLY A 22 12.81 -0.90 6.09
CA GLY A 22 12.68 -2.16 6.84
C GLY A 22 14.01 -2.87 7.13
N GLU A 23 15.15 -2.25 6.82
CA GLU A 23 16.49 -2.76 7.07
C GLU A 23 16.89 -2.66 8.54
N ILE A 24 16.35 -1.66 9.25
CA ILE A 24 16.64 -1.39 10.66
C ILE A 24 15.37 -1.53 11.48
N VAL A 25 15.41 -2.41 12.47
CA VAL A 25 14.34 -2.54 13.47
C VAL A 25 14.65 -1.62 14.65
N ALA A 26 13.87 -0.55 14.81
CA ALA A 26 13.98 0.33 15.97
C ALA A 26 13.51 -0.38 17.25
N SER A 27 14.25 -0.23 18.35
CA SER A 27 13.82 -0.67 19.68
C SER A 27 12.68 0.22 20.21
N GLU A 28 11.93 -0.25 21.22
CA GLU A 28 10.86 0.55 21.82
C GLU A 28 11.36 1.88 22.41
N SER A 29 12.54 1.89 23.00
CA SER A 29 13.17 3.13 23.51
C SER A 29 13.51 4.12 22.38
N HIS A 30 13.92 3.62 21.21
CA HIS A 30 14.14 4.48 20.04
C HIS A 30 12.83 5.02 19.48
N LYS A 31 11.77 4.20 19.43
CA LYS A 31 10.44 4.60 18.96
C LYS A 31 9.84 5.72 19.81
N GLN A 32 9.99 5.65 21.13
CA GLN A 32 9.53 6.70 22.04
C GLN A 32 10.20 8.04 21.73
N LYS A 33 11.50 8.04 21.42
CA LYS A 33 12.26 9.25 21.05
C LYS A 33 11.96 9.77 19.64
N LEU A 34 11.07 9.14 18.88
CA LEU A 34 10.60 9.65 17.59
C LEU A 34 9.33 10.51 17.70
N SER A 35 8.77 10.69 18.90
CA SER A 35 7.51 11.43 19.12
C SER A 35 7.56 12.88 18.66
N ASP A 36 8.68 13.55 18.89
CA ASP A 36 8.88 14.96 18.57
C ASP A 36 10.36 15.24 18.29
N MET A 37 10.66 16.44 17.78
CA MET A 37 12.03 16.78 17.40
C MET A 37 12.96 16.98 18.58
N ARG A 38 12.46 17.35 19.77
CA ARG A 38 13.30 17.58 20.95
C ARG A 38 13.78 16.25 21.50
N THR A 39 12.87 15.30 21.68
CA THR A 39 13.21 13.93 22.09
C THR A 39 14.05 13.20 21.04
N PHE A 40 13.81 13.45 19.75
CA PHE A 40 14.63 12.91 18.67
C PHE A 40 16.07 13.41 18.70
N CYS A 41 16.29 14.68 19.07
CA CYS A 41 17.64 15.23 19.24
C CYS A 41 18.41 14.55 20.38
N GLU A 42 17.71 14.05 21.40
CA GLU A 42 18.26 13.26 22.51
C GLU A 42 18.44 11.77 22.19
N LEU A 43 18.00 11.32 21.01
CA LEU A 43 18.25 9.97 20.52
C LEU A 43 19.74 9.77 20.29
N GLU A 44 20.22 8.63 20.75
CA GLU A 44 21.58 8.16 20.60
C GLU A 44 21.50 6.68 20.24
N VAL A 45 22.21 6.31 19.17
CA VAL A 45 22.29 4.94 18.69
C VAL A 45 23.75 4.56 18.68
N SER A 46 24.12 3.62 19.56
CA SER A 46 25.50 3.18 19.75
C SER A 46 26.12 2.75 18.42
N GLY A 47 27.33 3.23 18.14
CA GLY A 47 28.04 2.95 16.88
C GLY A 47 27.60 3.77 15.66
N LEU A 48 26.49 4.52 15.73
CA LEU A 48 25.99 5.33 14.61
C LEU A 48 26.05 6.83 14.88
N PHE A 49 25.30 7.32 15.87
CA PHE A 49 25.23 8.74 16.18
C PHE A 49 24.91 9.02 17.65
N GLY A 50 25.46 10.12 18.17
CA GLY A 50 25.20 10.61 19.52
C GLY A 50 24.13 11.69 19.56
N ARG A 51 23.80 12.13 20.78
CA ARG A 51 22.88 13.26 21.03
C ARG A 51 23.35 14.53 20.32
N VAL A 52 22.41 15.37 19.91
CA VAL A 52 22.68 16.67 19.28
C VAL A 52 21.72 17.71 19.84
N SER A 53 22.12 18.98 19.90
CA SER A 53 21.17 20.03 20.27
C SER A 53 20.21 20.32 19.11
N TYR A 54 18.98 20.69 19.41
CA TYR A 54 17.98 21.04 18.39
C TYR A 54 18.47 22.15 17.46
N ASN A 55 19.04 23.23 18.03
CA ASN A 55 19.54 24.36 17.25
C ASN A 55 20.75 23.97 16.38
N THR A 56 21.60 23.06 16.87
CA THR A 56 22.72 22.52 16.10
C THR A 56 22.22 21.72 14.91
N LEU A 57 21.24 20.82 15.11
CA LEU A 57 20.63 20.03 14.04
C LEU A 57 19.96 20.95 13.01
N LYS A 58 19.11 21.88 13.47
CA LYS A 58 18.39 22.83 12.62
C LYS A 58 19.33 23.70 11.79
N THR A 59 20.29 24.34 12.44
CA THR A 59 21.25 25.22 11.76
C THR A 59 22.07 24.44 10.74
N SER A 60 22.47 23.21 11.07
CA SER A 60 23.25 22.38 10.16
C SER A 60 22.45 21.94 8.93
N CYS A 61 21.20 21.53 9.09
CA CYS A 61 20.34 21.17 7.96
C CYS A 61 19.94 22.36 7.09
N LEU A 62 19.97 23.59 7.62
CA LEU A 62 19.65 24.80 6.86
C LEU A 62 20.86 25.42 6.15
N ARG A 63 22.07 25.26 6.71
CA ARG A 63 23.28 25.96 6.21
C ARG A 63 24.31 25.06 5.56
N ASN A 64 24.32 23.76 5.85
CA ASN A 64 25.31 22.83 5.32
C ASN A 64 24.65 21.86 4.35
N ALA A 65 25.35 21.50 3.29
CA ALA A 65 24.98 20.36 2.48
C ALA A 65 25.35 19.07 3.24
N ILE A 66 24.36 18.37 3.79
CA ILE A 66 24.59 17.07 4.43
C ILE A 66 24.86 16.00 3.35
N PRO A 67 26.01 15.30 3.37
CA PRO A 67 26.34 14.25 2.40
C PRO A 67 25.30 13.12 2.39
N GLY A 68 25.00 12.57 1.20
CA GLY A 68 24.08 11.43 1.06
C GLY A 68 22.59 11.78 1.22
N VAL A 69 22.25 13.04 1.43
CA VAL A 69 20.87 13.53 1.56
C VAL A 69 20.49 14.29 0.29
N ARG A 70 19.90 13.57 -0.67
CA ARG A 70 19.17 14.20 -1.79
C ARG A 70 17.80 14.65 -1.30
N PHE A 71 17.39 15.85 -1.67
CA PHE A 71 16.07 16.41 -1.40
C PHE A 71 15.60 17.13 -2.65
N ASP A 72 14.35 16.89 -3.03
CA ASP A 72 13.90 17.18 -4.39
C ASP A 72 13.23 18.55 -4.51
N GLU A 73 12.76 19.15 -3.40
CA GLU A 73 12.09 20.47 -3.38
C GLU A 73 12.04 21.15 -1.97
N THR A 74 12.21 20.42 -0.87
CA THR A 74 12.10 20.94 0.52
C THR A 74 13.44 21.01 1.24
N THR A 75 13.61 21.89 2.23
CA THR A 75 14.90 22.01 2.93
C THR A 75 15.27 20.68 3.63
N GLN A 76 16.57 20.39 3.82
CA GLN A 76 16.99 19.17 4.54
C GLN A 76 16.39 19.12 5.96
N TRP A 77 16.10 20.29 6.55
CA TRP A 77 15.42 20.38 7.83
C TRP A 77 13.97 19.87 7.78
N ASP A 78 13.22 20.24 6.74
CA ASP A 78 11.85 19.77 6.56
C ASP A 78 11.84 18.26 6.25
N HIS A 79 12.81 17.81 5.45
CA HIS A 79 12.95 16.40 5.10
C HIS A 79 13.18 15.51 6.34
N ILE A 80 14.04 15.91 7.28
CA ILE A 80 14.28 15.11 8.49
C ILE A 80 13.04 15.08 9.41
N ILE A 81 12.28 16.18 9.47
CA ILE A 81 11.02 16.24 10.23
C ILE A 81 10.00 15.26 9.64
N GLU A 82 9.86 15.27 8.31
CA GLU A 82 8.93 14.42 7.58
C GLU A 82 9.27 12.94 7.78
N LEU A 83 10.53 12.56 7.56
CA LEU A 83 11.00 11.19 7.77
C LEU A 83 10.68 10.69 9.19
N ARG A 84 11.03 11.49 10.21
CA ARG A 84 10.72 11.15 11.60
C ARG A 84 9.22 11.02 11.84
N LYS A 85 8.42 11.95 11.31
CA LYS A 85 6.96 11.94 11.49
C LYS A 85 6.34 10.68 10.89
N ARG A 86 6.72 10.34 9.66
CA ARG A 86 6.24 9.14 8.96
C ARG A 86 6.57 7.86 9.72
N ILE A 87 7.80 7.75 10.24
CA ILE A 87 8.20 6.59 11.05
C ILE A 87 7.40 6.53 12.36
N TYR A 88 7.24 7.67 13.04
CA TYR A 88 6.46 7.71 14.28
C TYR A 88 5.01 7.29 14.04
N GLU A 89 4.36 7.78 12.98
CA GLU A 89 2.99 7.38 12.62
C GLU A 89 2.83 5.88 12.37
N VAL A 90 3.85 5.22 11.79
CA VAL A 90 3.84 3.77 11.59
C VAL A 90 3.89 3.03 12.94
N TYR A 91 4.65 3.54 13.91
CA TYR A 91 4.80 2.91 15.22
C TYR A 91 3.74 3.31 16.24
N SER A 92 3.18 4.51 16.14
CA SER A 92 2.19 5.07 17.08
C SER A 92 0.77 4.62 16.75
N LYS A 93 0.52 4.16 15.51
CA LYS A 93 -0.72 3.47 15.20
C LYS A 93 -0.77 2.22 16.06
N PRO A 94 -1.79 2.05 16.91
CA PRO A 94 -1.96 0.80 17.64
C PRO A 94 -1.95 -0.32 16.60
N LYS A 95 -1.07 -1.31 16.76
CA LYS A 95 -1.17 -2.54 15.98
C LYS A 95 -2.62 -2.99 16.11
N PRO A 96 -3.38 -3.15 15.01
CA PRO A 96 -4.75 -3.63 15.12
C PRO A 96 -4.68 -4.89 15.95
N SER A 97 -5.34 -4.89 17.10
CA SER A 97 -5.34 -6.08 17.94
C SER A 97 -5.96 -7.18 17.09
N ALA A 98 -5.48 -8.42 17.20
CA ALA A 98 -6.11 -9.54 16.50
C ALA A 98 -7.62 -9.69 16.85
N LYS A 99 -8.10 -8.96 17.87
CA LYS A 99 -9.50 -8.87 18.29
C LYS A 99 -10.30 -7.77 17.55
N ASP A 100 -9.65 -6.83 16.87
CA ASP A 100 -10.29 -5.74 16.10
C ASP A 100 -10.45 -6.04 14.62
N ILE A 101 -10.04 -7.23 14.17
CA ILE A 101 -10.54 -7.78 12.90
C ILE A 101 -11.98 -8.21 13.17
N SER A 102 -12.88 -7.22 13.26
CA SER A 102 -14.29 -7.42 12.99
C SER A 102 -14.37 -8.26 11.72
N LYS A 103 -14.92 -9.48 11.84
CA LYS A 103 -15.25 -10.27 10.64
C LYS A 103 -15.95 -9.30 9.69
N PRO A 104 -15.47 -9.15 8.44
CA PRO A 104 -16.04 -8.16 7.54
C PRO A 104 -17.55 -8.35 7.53
N ASN A 105 -18.29 -7.25 7.73
CA ASN A 105 -19.74 -7.27 7.73
C ASN A 105 -20.21 -8.04 6.48
N GLU A 106 -21.30 -8.79 6.57
CA GLU A 106 -21.81 -9.64 5.50
C GLU A 106 -21.90 -8.88 4.16
N LYS A 107 -22.34 -7.62 4.22
CA LYS A 107 -22.36 -6.71 3.06
C LYS A 107 -20.97 -6.53 2.42
N VAL A 108 -19.93 -6.29 3.22
CA VAL A 108 -18.55 -6.12 2.74
C VAL A 108 -18.03 -7.41 2.11
N ARG A 109 -18.41 -8.58 2.65
CA ARG A 109 -18.04 -9.88 2.06
C ARG A 109 -18.73 -10.12 0.72
N ILE A 110 -20.01 -9.76 0.64
CA ILE A 110 -20.80 -9.85 -0.59
C ILE A 110 -20.23 -8.91 -1.66
N ASP A 111 -19.98 -7.65 -1.30
CA ASP A 111 -19.39 -6.65 -2.22
C ASP A 111 -17.99 -7.09 -2.68
N ALA A 112 -17.16 -7.64 -1.79
CA ALA A 112 -15.86 -8.20 -2.14
C ALA A 112 -15.98 -9.42 -3.07
N ALA A 113 -16.95 -10.31 -2.83
CA ALA A 113 -17.20 -11.47 -3.69
C ALA A 113 -17.68 -11.06 -5.08
N PHE A 114 -18.57 -10.07 -5.18
CA PHE A 114 -19.01 -9.51 -6.46
C PHE A 114 -17.86 -8.87 -7.23
N ASN A 115 -17.03 -8.06 -6.55
CA ASN A 115 -15.86 -7.46 -7.17
C ASN A 115 -14.89 -8.54 -7.67
N GLN A 116 -14.61 -9.56 -6.85
CA GLN A 116 -13.75 -10.67 -7.25
C GLN A 116 -14.30 -11.44 -8.45
N ALA A 117 -15.62 -11.69 -8.48
CA ALA A 117 -16.28 -12.33 -9.60
C ALA A 117 -16.17 -11.47 -10.88
N GLN A 118 -16.37 -10.16 -10.76
CA GLN A 118 -16.24 -9.23 -11.88
C GLN A 118 -14.80 -9.19 -12.43
N LEU A 119 -13.80 -9.07 -11.55
CA LEU A 119 -12.39 -9.08 -11.95
C LEU A 119 -12.00 -10.40 -12.63
N SER A 120 -12.49 -11.52 -12.11
CA SER A 120 -12.25 -12.84 -12.69
C SER A 120 -12.88 -12.97 -14.08
N SER A 121 -14.10 -12.45 -14.28
CA SER A 121 -14.76 -12.40 -15.59
C SER A 121 -14.00 -11.53 -16.59
N ILE A 122 -13.49 -10.38 -16.18
CA ILE A 122 -12.68 -9.51 -17.04
C ILE A 122 -11.41 -10.24 -17.47
N ALA A 123 -10.66 -10.81 -16.51
CA ALA A 123 -9.43 -11.54 -16.80
C ALA A 123 -9.66 -12.72 -17.76
N TYR A 124 -10.77 -13.45 -17.57
CA TYR A 124 -11.17 -14.52 -18.48
C TYR A 124 -11.41 -14.02 -19.90
N LEU A 125 -12.20 -12.96 -20.06
CA LEU A 125 -12.54 -12.39 -21.37
C LEU A 125 -11.32 -11.80 -22.09
N GLU A 126 -10.40 -11.19 -21.34
CA GLU A 126 -9.13 -10.69 -21.87
C GLU A 126 -8.27 -11.84 -22.41
N MET A 127 -8.10 -12.91 -21.63
CA MET A 127 -7.38 -14.10 -22.06
C MET A 127 -8.03 -14.75 -23.29
N PHE A 128 -9.36 -14.86 -23.29
CA PHE A 128 -10.12 -15.43 -24.41
C PHE A 128 -9.92 -14.62 -25.69
N ARG A 129 -10.03 -13.29 -25.61
CA ARG A 129 -9.81 -12.38 -26.75
C ARG A 129 -8.38 -12.47 -27.26
N PHE A 130 -7.40 -12.53 -26.37
CA PHE A 130 -5.99 -12.67 -26.73
C PHE A 130 -5.74 -13.96 -27.53
N LEU A 131 -6.18 -15.10 -27.01
CA LEU A 131 -6.00 -16.39 -27.69
C LEU A 131 -6.75 -16.46 -29.02
N ARG A 132 -7.96 -15.90 -29.08
CA ARG A 132 -8.72 -15.80 -30.33
C ARG A 132 -8.01 -14.90 -31.35
N GLY A 133 -7.45 -13.78 -30.90
CA GLY A 133 -6.66 -12.89 -31.75
C GLY A 133 -5.43 -13.59 -32.34
N ILE A 134 -4.73 -14.42 -31.56
CA ILE A 134 -3.62 -15.25 -32.06
C ILE A 134 -4.12 -16.20 -33.16
N LEU A 135 -5.23 -16.91 -32.93
CA LEU A 135 -5.78 -17.84 -33.93
C LEU A 135 -6.19 -17.16 -35.23
N GLU A 136 -6.73 -15.95 -35.15
CA GLU A 136 -7.20 -15.18 -36.32
C GLU A 136 -6.06 -14.49 -37.09
N SER A 137 -4.92 -14.21 -36.44
CA SER A 137 -3.80 -13.44 -37.03
C SER A 137 -2.59 -14.28 -37.46
N GLU A 138 -2.33 -15.41 -36.80
CA GLU A 138 -1.14 -16.23 -37.05
C GLU A 138 -1.37 -17.30 -38.13
N ASN A 139 -0.86 -17.02 -39.34
CA ASN A 139 -0.93 -17.96 -40.45
C ASN A 139 0.01 -19.17 -40.30
N ASN A 140 1.03 -19.08 -39.43
CA ASN A 140 2.08 -20.09 -39.29
C ASN A 140 1.80 -21.14 -38.20
N LEU A 141 0.64 -21.10 -37.54
CA LEU A 141 0.25 -22.13 -36.59
C LEU A 141 -0.15 -23.42 -37.32
N PRO A 142 0.35 -24.60 -36.88
CA PRO A 142 -0.11 -25.88 -37.42
C PRO A 142 -1.62 -26.04 -37.24
N GLU A 143 -2.29 -26.56 -38.27
CA GLU A 143 -3.76 -26.68 -38.29
C GLU A 143 -4.30 -27.51 -37.11
N ALA A 144 -3.60 -28.58 -36.75
CA ALA A 144 -3.93 -29.40 -35.58
C ALA A 144 -3.90 -28.59 -34.27
N MET A 145 -2.96 -27.65 -34.13
CA MET A 145 -2.86 -26.79 -32.95
C MET A 145 -3.97 -25.73 -32.94
N LYS A 146 -4.30 -25.15 -34.10
CA LYS A 146 -5.44 -24.24 -34.24
C LYS A 146 -6.74 -24.90 -33.81
N GLN A 147 -6.97 -26.13 -34.28
CA GLN A 147 -8.16 -26.90 -33.91
C GLN A 147 -8.22 -27.21 -32.41
N GLN A 148 -7.10 -27.60 -31.80
CA GLN A 148 -7.03 -27.86 -30.36
C GLN A 148 -7.38 -26.62 -29.53
N ILE A 149 -6.79 -25.47 -29.86
CA ILE A 149 -7.05 -24.21 -29.14
C ILE A 149 -8.50 -23.76 -29.39
N SER A 150 -9.02 -23.90 -30.61
CA SER A 150 -10.43 -23.56 -30.92
C SER A 150 -11.41 -24.40 -30.12
N ASN A 151 -11.18 -25.72 -30.03
CA ASN A 151 -12.02 -26.61 -29.23
C ASN A 151 -11.97 -26.24 -27.75
N PHE A 152 -10.77 -25.94 -27.23
CA PHE A 152 -10.61 -25.50 -25.85
C PHE A 152 -11.34 -24.19 -25.56
N LEU A 153 -11.22 -23.19 -26.45
CA LEU A 153 -11.94 -21.92 -26.32
C LEU A 153 -13.46 -22.13 -26.33
N TYR A 154 -13.97 -22.96 -27.23
CA TYR A 154 -15.39 -23.30 -27.28
C TYR A 154 -15.89 -23.97 -26.00
N GLU A 155 -15.21 -25.00 -25.51
CA GLU A 155 -15.58 -25.64 -24.23
C GLU A 155 -15.50 -24.67 -23.06
N SER A 156 -14.48 -23.81 -23.06
CA SER A 156 -14.26 -22.82 -22.03
C SER A 156 -15.39 -21.77 -22.01
N SER A 157 -15.84 -21.30 -23.16
CA SER A 157 -16.92 -20.32 -23.25
C SER A 157 -18.25 -20.90 -22.77
N GLN A 158 -18.53 -22.17 -23.09
CA GLN A 158 -19.72 -22.88 -22.59
C GLN A 158 -19.72 -23.02 -21.06
N LYS A 159 -18.56 -23.34 -20.47
CA LYS A 159 -18.39 -23.36 -19.01
C LYS A 159 -18.59 -21.97 -18.39
N PHE A 160 -18.05 -20.93 -19.02
CA PHE A 160 -18.21 -19.55 -18.56
C PHE A 160 -19.66 -19.08 -18.62
N GLU A 161 -20.39 -19.38 -19.70
CA GLU A 161 -21.82 -19.10 -19.82
C GLU A 161 -22.61 -19.77 -18.68
N THR A 162 -22.33 -21.05 -18.39
CA THR A 162 -22.99 -21.78 -17.30
C THR A 162 -22.74 -21.15 -15.91
N ILE A 163 -21.53 -20.62 -15.68
CA ILE A 163 -21.16 -19.97 -14.40
C ILE A 163 -21.80 -18.58 -14.27
N THR A 164 -21.99 -17.88 -15.38
CA THR A 164 -22.53 -16.51 -15.41
C THR A 164 -24.03 -16.45 -15.61
N SER A 165 -24.66 -17.52 -16.12
CA SER A 165 -26.10 -17.69 -16.22
C SER A 165 -26.70 -18.06 -14.87
N PHE A 166 -26.85 -17.08 -13.98
CA PHE A 166 -27.72 -17.23 -12.81
C PHE A 166 -29.09 -16.62 -13.12
N ASP A 167 -30.14 -17.42 -12.93
CA ASP A 167 -31.56 -17.03 -13.00
C ASP A 167 -31.79 -15.81 -12.11
N PRO A 168 -32.43 -14.71 -12.57
CA PRO A 168 -32.55 -13.49 -11.78
C PRO A 168 -33.23 -13.81 -10.43
N ALA A 169 -32.51 -13.54 -9.35
CA ALA A 169 -33.06 -13.60 -8.00
C ALA A 169 -34.40 -12.84 -7.96
N PRO A 170 -35.45 -13.38 -7.31
CA PRO A 170 -36.78 -12.79 -7.33
C PRO A 170 -36.68 -11.32 -6.92
N HIS A 171 -37.17 -10.43 -7.79
CA HIS A 171 -37.13 -8.99 -7.57
C HIS A 171 -37.64 -8.66 -6.17
N LYS A 172 -36.81 -7.98 -5.37
CA LYS A 172 -37.18 -7.48 -4.05
C LYS A 172 -38.41 -6.59 -4.23
N LYS A 173 -39.56 -7.02 -3.71
CA LYS A 173 -40.81 -6.22 -3.73
C LYS A 173 -40.54 -4.94 -2.96
N TRP A 174 -40.45 -3.82 -3.67
CA TRP A 174 -40.37 -2.49 -3.06
C TRP A 174 -41.69 -2.23 -2.34
N SER A 175 -41.66 -2.14 -1.01
CA SER A 175 -42.79 -1.65 -0.24
C SER A 175 -42.65 -0.14 -0.05
N ILE A 176 -43.69 0.61 -0.44
CA ILE A 176 -43.77 2.05 -0.18
C ILE A 176 -44.02 2.22 1.32
N ILE A 177 -43.04 2.76 2.04
CA ILE A 177 -43.24 3.23 3.42
C ILE A 177 -44.02 4.54 3.32
N LYS A 178 -45.33 4.51 3.63
CA LYS A 178 -46.13 5.74 3.80
C LYS A 178 -45.71 6.43 5.10
N GLY A 179 -44.66 7.24 5.04
CA GLY A 179 -44.25 8.16 6.10
C GLY A 179 -44.58 9.60 5.72
N GLY A 180 -45.85 10.00 5.86
CA GLY A 180 -46.25 11.39 5.78
C GLY A 180 -46.13 12.03 7.17
N ARG A 181 -45.34 13.10 7.27
CA ARG A 181 -45.30 13.97 8.45
C ARG A 181 -46.69 14.58 8.62
N THR A 182 -47.41 14.23 9.69
CA THR A 182 -48.60 14.97 10.10
C THR A 182 -48.12 16.27 10.72
N ASP A 183 -48.03 17.32 9.91
CA ASP A 183 -47.90 18.68 10.43
C ASP A 183 -49.25 19.07 11.02
N GLY A 184 -49.22 19.41 12.32
CA GLY A 184 -50.34 20.01 13.04
C GLY A 184 -50.44 21.51 12.80
#